data_AF-A0A5E7YXZ3-F1
#
_entry.id   AF-A0A5E7YXZ3-F1
#
_cell.length_a   1.000
_cell.length_b   1.000
_cell.length_c   1.000
_cell.angle_alpha   90.00
_cell.angle_beta   90.00
_cell.angle_gamma   90.00
#
_symmetry.space_group_name_H-M   'P 1'
#
loop_
_entity.id
_entity.type
_entity.pdbx_description
1 polymer ?
#
loop_
_entity_poly.entity_id
_entity_poly.type
_entity_poly.pdbx_seq_one_letter_code
_entity_poly.pdbx_strand_id
1 'polypeptide(L)'
;MEATVRDAYRPLRTPADTAAGTRSPELTPTQIKVLRGVHSGLLNKQIAYDLGIAEATVKAHMTALMRKLNVRNRTQVAIVAQTLVLRSA
;
A
#
# COMPACT_ATOMS: atom_id res chain seq x y z
N MET A 1 -49.60 19.30 1.70
CA MET A 1 -48.42 19.77 2.47
C MET A 1 -48.02 18.61 3.37
N GLU A 2 -47.36 17.61 2.77
CA GLU A 2 -47.06 16.33 3.42
C GLU A 2 -45.72 16.39 4.16
N ALA A 3 -45.80 16.06 5.45
CA ALA A 3 -44.86 15.32 6.26
C ALA A 3 -43.35 15.46 5.98
N THR A 4 -42.71 16.17 6.90
CA THR A 4 -41.40 15.86 7.52
C THR A 4 -41.07 14.36 7.50
N VAL A 5 -39.78 14.02 7.29
CA VAL A 5 -38.96 13.13 8.14
C VAL A 5 -37.86 12.42 7.32
N ARG A 6 -36.62 12.88 7.56
CA ARG A 6 -35.38 12.11 7.80
C ARG A 6 -34.67 11.33 6.68
N ASP A 7 -33.35 11.33 6.87
CA ASP A 7 -32.47 10.19 6.62
C ASP A 7 -32.03 9.90 5.18
N ALA A 8 -31.43 10.92 4.55
CA ALA A 8 -30.38 10.67 3.57
C ALA A 8 -28.97 10.68 4.19
N TYR A 9 -28.85 10.45 5.51
CA TYR A 9 -27.58 9.95 6.05
C TYR A 9 -27.49 8.47 5.66
N ARG A 10 -26.92 8.20 4.49
CA ARG A 10 -26.45 6.85 4.15
C ARG A 10 -25.37 6.51 5.18
N PRO A 11 -25.60 5.56 6.12
CA PRO A 11 -24.56 5.23 7.07
C PRO A 11 -23.33 4.78 6.29
N LEU A 12 -22.20 5.45 6.53
CA LEU A 12 -20.89 4.93 6.17
C LEU A 12 -20.83 3.51 6.72
N ARG A 13 -20.59 2.54 5.83
CA ARG A 13 -20.50 1.09 6.10
C ARG A 13 -20.14 0.80 7.55
N THR A 14 -21.02 0.07 8.24
CA THR A 14 -20.78 -0.49 9.58
C THR A 14 -19.44 -1.24 9.60
N PRO A 15 -18.59 -1.10 10.65
CA PRO A 15 -17.26 -1.71 10.71
C PRO A 15 -17.26 -3.24 10.94
N ALA A 16 -18.36 -3.93 10.64
CA ALA A 16 -18.56 -5.33 11.01
C ALA A 16 -18.36 -6.35 9.87
N ASP A 17 -18.01 -5.92 8.67
CA ASP A 17 -17.87 -6.82 7.52
C ASP A 17 -16.47 -6.72 6.93
N THR A 18 -15.53 -7.44 7.55
CA THR A 18 -14.49 -8.25 6.92
C THR A 18 -13.47 -8.62 8.00
N ALA A 19 -13.82 -9.61 8.82
CA ALA A 19 -12.84 -10.46 9.48
C ALA A 19 -12.15 -11.37 8.44
N ALA A 20 -11.68 -10.81 7.32
CA ALA A 20 -10.67 -11.49 6.52
C ALA A 20 -9.39 -11.32 7.32
N GLY A 21 -8.90 -12.43 7.89
CA GLY A 21 -7.58 -12.47 8.50
C GLY A 21 -6.63 -11.68 7.62
N THR A 22 -6.01 -10.64 8.19
CA THR A 22 -5.09 -9.77 7.47
C THR A 22 -3.92 -10.63 7.03
N ARG A 23 -4.05 -11.32 5.90
CA ARG A 23 -2.93 -11.96 5.23
C ARG A 23 -2.11 -10.80 4.71
N SER A 24 -1.11 -10.41 5.48
CA SER A 24 -0.06 -9.52 5.02
C SER A 24 0.37 -10.04 3.65
N PRO A 25 0.39 -9.20 2.60
CA PRO A 25 0.78 -9.65 1.28
C PRO A 25 2.15 -10.31 1.41
N GLU A 26 2.30 -11.54 0.90
CA GLU A 26 3.59 -12.24 0.93
C GLU A 26 4.55 -11.52 -0.02
N LEU A 27 5.32 -10.60 0.54
CA LEU A 27 6.35 -9.84 -0.15
C LEU A 27 7.67 -10.58 -0.05
N THR A 28 8.41 -10.65 -1.16
CA THR A 28 9.77 -11.19 -1.11
C THR A 28 10.69 -10.27 -0.30
N PRO A 29 11.83 -10.76 0.23
CA PRO A 29 12.77 -9.93 0.98
C PRO A 29 13.21 -8.69 0.22
N THR A 30 13.45 -8.81 -1.09
CA THR A 30 13.81 -7.67 -1.95
C THR A 30 12.65 -6.69 -2.12
N GLN A 31 11.41 -7.18 -2.26
CA GLN A 31 10.23 -6.32 -2.32
C GLN A 31 10.02 -5.53 -1.02
N ILE A 32 10.29 -6.13 0.15
CA ILE A 32 10.25 -5.44 1.44
C ILE A 32 11.29 -4.31 1.49
N LYS A 33 12.53 -4.59 1.04
CA LYS A 33 13.58 -3.56 0.98
C LYS A 33 13.20 -2.39 0.06
N VAL A 34 12.68 -2.69 -1.12
CA VAL A 34 12.17 -1.66 -2.06
C VAL A 34 11.02 -0.88 -1.42
N LEU A 35 10.05 -1.57 -0.81
CA LEU A 35 8.91 -0.94 -0.13
C LEU A 35 9.35 0.03 0.98
N ARG A 36 10.35 -0.35 1.78
CA ARG A 36 10.95 0.52 2.80
C ARG A 36 11.61 1.75 2.19
N GLY A 37 12.38 1.59 1.12
CA GLY A 37 12.97 2.73 0.41
C GLY A 37 11.91 3.70 -0.14
N VAL A 38 10.80 3.17 -0.65
CA VAL A 38 9.67 3.98 -1.11
C VAL A 38 9.00 4.73 0.03
N HIS A 39 8.75 4.07 1.16
CA HIS A 39 8.23 4.69 2.37
C HIS A 39 9.12 5.83 2.87
N SER A 40 10.45 5.67 2.79
CA SER A 40 11.42 6.70 3.14
C SER A 40 11.59 7.79 2.08
N GLY A 41 10.80 7.79 1.01
CA GLY A 41 10.85 8.81 -0.05
C GLY A 41 12.00 8.66 -1.05
N LEU A 42 12.76 7.56 -1.01
CA LEU A 42 13.94 7.36 -1.87
C LEU A 42 13.57 7.13 -3.34
N LEU A 43 14.28 7.77 -4.26
CA LEU A 43 14.12 7.57 -5.69
C LEU A 43 14.52 6.14 -6.10
N ASN A 44 13.97 5.62 -7.21
CA ASN A 44 14.33 4.28 -7.71
C ASN A 44 15.85 4.13 -7.92
N LYS A 45 16.53 5.20 -8.36
CA LYS A 45 17.99 5.22 -8.53
C LYS A 45 18.75 5.09 -7.21
N GLN A 46 18.24 5.71 -6.13
CA GLN A 46 18.84 5.60 -4.79
C GLN A 46 18.60 4.20 -4.22
N ILE A 47 17.37 3.68 -4.32
CA ILE A 47 17.05 2.30 -3.92
C ILE A 47 17.92 1.29 -4.68
N ALA A 48 18.13 1.51 -5.98
CA ALA A 48 18.96 0.66 -6.81
C ALA A 48 20.43 0.65 -6.33
N TYR A 49 20.97 1.84 -6.02
CA TYR A 49 22.29 2.00 -5.44
C TYR A 49 22.43 1.28 -4.10
N ASP A 50 21.50 1.52 -3.17
CA ASP A 50 21.52 0.91 -1.83
C ASP A 50 21.40 -0.62 -1.86
N LEU A 51 20.71 -1.16 -2.86
CA LEU A 51 20.52 -2.61 -3.03
C LEU A 51 21.55 -3.27 -3.95
N GLY A 52 22.43 -2.51 -4.60
CA GLY A 52 23.41 -3.05 -5.55
C GLY A 52 22.78 -3.69 -6.78
N ILE A 53 21.63 -3.19 -7.25
CA ILE A 53 20.90 -3.71 -8.42
C ILE A 53 20.63 -2.62 -9.46
N ALA A 54 20.23 -3.01 -10.67
CA ALA A 54 19.84 -2.05 -11.70
C ALA A 54 18.53 -1.32 -11.36
N GLU A 55 18.40 -0.04 -11.76
CA GLU A 55 17.17 0.74 -11.59
C GLU A 55 15.96 0.09 -12.27
N ALA A 56 16.17 -0.56 -13.43
CA ALA A 56 15.15 -1.32 -14.13
C ALA A 56 14.59 -2.47 -13.27
N THR A 57 15.45 -3.13 -12.47
CA THR A 57 15.06 -4.18 -11.53
C THR A 57 14.19 -3.61 -10.40
N VAL A 58 14.52 -2.43 -9.88
CA VAL A 58 13.66 -1.71 -8.91
C VAL A 58 12.29 -1.39 -9.51
N LYS A 59 12.23 -0.94 -10.77
CA LYS A 59 10.97 -0.70 -11.49
C LYS A 59 10.13 -1.97 -11.63
N ALA A 60 10.76 -3.11 -11.95
CA ALA A 60 10.07 -4.39 -12.01
C ALA A 60 9.49 -4.80 -10.65
N HIS A 61 10.26 -4.65 -9.57
CA HIS A 61 9.76 -4.87 -8.21
C HIS A 61 8.62 -3.92 -7.83
N MET A 62 8.69 -2.64 -8.22
CA MET A 62 7.60 -1.68 -8.02
C MET A 62 6.32 -2.11 -8.72
N THR A 63 6.40 -2.57 -9.98
CA THR A 63 5.23 -3.09 -10.72
C THR A 63 4.62 -4.30 -10.02
N ALA A 64 5.46 -5.22 -9.53
CA ALA A 64 4.99 -6.38 -8.79
C ALA A 64 4.35 -5.99 -7.44
N LEU A 65 4.91 -5.00 -6.73
CA LEU A 65 4.35 -4.43 -5.51
C LEU A 65 2.98 -3.81 -5.77
N MET A 66 2.85 -2.97 -6.79
CA MET A 66 1.58 -2.34 -7.16
C MET A 66 0.48 -3.38 -7.43
N ARG A 67 0.81 -4.48 -8.12
CA ARG A 67 -0.12 -5.61 -8.33
C ARG A 67 -0.48 -6.32 -7.03
N LYS A 68 0.50 -6.67 -6.20
CA LYS A 68 0.27 -7.39 -4.93
C LYS A 68 -0.49 -6.55 -3.90
N LEU A 69 -0.28 -5.24 -3.88
CA LEU A 69 -0.92 -4.31 -2.96
C LEU A 69 -2.24 -3.74 -3.52
N ASN A 70 -2.60 -4.09 -4.76
CA ASN A 70 -3.77 -3.56 -5.48
C ASN A 70 -3.81 -2.03 -5.54
N VAL A 71 -2.67 -1.40 -5.86
CA VAL A 71 -2.52 0.05 -5.99
C VAL A 71 -2.01 0.41 -7.38
N ARG A 72 -2.20 1.68 -7.78
CA ARG A 72 -1.99 2.13 -9.16
C ARG A 72 -0.75 3.01 -9.34
N ASN A 73 -0.24 3.59 -8.27
CA ASN A 73 0.90 4.48 -8.36
C ASN A 73 1.81 4.40 -7.14
N ARG A 74 3.03 4.94 -7.28
CA ARG A 74 4.05 4.96 -6.25
C ARG A 74 3.58 5.66 -4.97
N THR A 75 2.82 6.73 -5.08
CA THR A 75 2.30 7.46 -3.91
C THR A 75 1.39 6.57 -3.07
N GLN A 76 0.50 5.82 -3.72
CA GLN A 76 -0.34 4.83 -3.05
C GLN A 76 0.50 3.69 -2.43
N VAL A 77 1.57 3.24 -3.10
CA VAL A 77 2.53 2.28 -2.51
C VAL A 77 3.15 2.86 -1.24
N ALA A 78 3.59 4.12 -1.23
CA ALA A 78 4.19 4.76 -0.06
C ALA A 78 3.20 4.86 1.12
N ILE A 79 1.94 5.21 0.85
CA ILE A 79 0.89 5.27 1.87
C ILE A 79 0.59 3.89 2.45
N VAL A 80 0.43 2.87 1.61
CA VAL A 80 0.21 1.48 2.07
C VAL A 80 1.42 0.94 2.83
N ALA A 81 2.64 1.29 2.39
CA ALA A 81 3.87 0.92 3.07
C ALA A 81 3.91 1.42 4.51
N GLN A 82 3.41 2.63 4.79
CA GLN A 82 3.35 3.18 6.14
C GLN A 82 2.52 2.26 7.07
N THR A 83 1.34 1.85 6.62
CA THR A 83 0.49 0.92 7.38
C THR A 83 1.14 -0.44 7.60
N LEU A 84 1.89 -0.96 6.61
CA LEU A 84 2.55 -2.26 6.72
C LEU A 84 3.81 -2.23 7.60
N VAL A 85 4.61 -1.15 7.51
CA VAL A 85 5.83 -0.97 8.30
C VAL A 85 5.48 -0.80 9.78
N LEU A 86 4.46 0.00 10.11
CA LEU A 86 4.01 0.22 11.49
C LEU A 86 3.41 -1.04 12.16
N ARG A 87 2.92 -2.02 11.39
CA ARG A 87 2.42 -3.30 11.92
C ARG A 87 3.52 -4.32 12.22
N SER A 88 4.74 -4.05 11.77
CA SER A 88 5.89 -4.95 11.88
C SER A 88 6.89 -4.52 12.95
N ALA A 89 6.58 -3.45 13.70
CA ALA A 89 7.34 -2.87 14.79
C ALA A 89 6.56 -3.02 16.10
#